data_AF-A0A7X1H3A5-F1
#
_entry.id   AF-A0A7X1H3A5-F1
#
_cell.length_a   1.000
_cell.length_b   1.000
_cell.length_c   1.000
_cell.angle_alpha   90.00
_cell.angle_beta   90.00
_cell.angle_gamma   90.00
#
_symmetry.space_group_name_H-M   'P 1'
#
loop_
_entity.id
_entity.type
_entity.pdbx_description
1 polymer ?
#
loop_
_entity_poly.entity_id
_entity_poly.type
_entity_poly.pdbx_seq_one_letter_code
_entity_poly.pdbx_strand_id
1 'polypeptide(L)'
;MIGLLFHGPEVFDSGWARRIIEAIETTDEVCCVLAGTMGRTAVFDNGLEGIAFWNKMPGACLYDLASEVSTVLIVNFGKSVDSGLVFGAMVVERSGVNTPVVQVECSGPFFVEWIKGCDRRVIETLRQMGVSQRDQIQIKPSVWEADGKVYRRMTTAAAGDFIFVDGIMVGRATGAQVVLACQNGHICKMQGATVKEHGIEKLDRFGGVDLRTVKLASSSTIRRTKHTPRITETKGRGVVFVDHAGMHVYDLTRDMEGVVTVGDDTTVVAGDILYRFQIPVIGIVDGDEDVILKNGHFAPGSVRLTVREDDEFGLKVFDAIFDNKQQIDVSFKEVLSRIVELADNDLLEQQNF
;
A
#
# COMPACT_ATOMS: atom_id res chain seq x y z
N MET A 1 -23.51 13.82 -9.81
CA MET A 1 -22.69 12.75 -9.22
C MET A 1 -21.36 13.31 -8.73
N ILE A 2 -20.96 12.94 -7.52
CA ILE A 2 -19.75 13.36 -6.83
C ILE A 2 -18.81 12.16 -6.68
N GLY A 3 -17.53 12.32 -7.03
CA GLY A 3 -16.51 11.28 -6.80
C GLY A 3 -15.87 11.40 -5.41
N LEU A 4 -15.72 10.29 -4.69
CA LEU A 4 -14.96 10.21 -3.44
C LEU A 4 -13.72 9.35 -3.66
N LEU A 5 -12.54 9.98 -3.66
CA LEU A 5 -11.25 9.29 -3.77
C LEU A 5 -10.64 9.11 -2.38
N PHE A 6 -10.70 7.89 -1.86
CA PHE A 6 -10.12 7.52 -0.58
C PHE A 6 -8.64 7.13 -0.71
N HIS A 7 -7.86 7.42 0.33
CA HIS A 7 -6.49 6.95 0.46
C HIS A 7 -6.14 6.58 1.90
N GLY A 8 -5.42 5.47 2.05
CA GLY A 8 -4.95 4.94 3.33
C GLY A 8 -6.01 4.18 4.12
N PRO A 9 -5.61 3.29 5.05
CA PRO A 9 -6.54 2.55 5.90
C PRO A 9 -7.20 3.41 6.98
N GLU A 10 -6.51 4.44 7.49
CA GLU A 10 -6.95 5.18 8.68
C GLU A 10 -8.27 5.94 8.48
N VAL A 11 -8.60 6.33 7.24
CA VAL A 11 -9.88 6.97 6.92
C VAL A 11 -11.08 6.05 7.16
N PHE A 12 -10.88 4.73 7.00
CA PHE A 12 -11.91 3.73 7.23
C PHE A 12 -11.97 3.34 8.71
N ASP A 13 -10.82 3.04 9.32
CA ASP A 13 -10.75 2.62 10.73
C ASP A 13 -11.24 3.69 11.72
N SER A 14 -11.09 4.97 11.37
CA SER A 14 -11.60 6.08 12.17
C SER A 14 -13.09 6.36 11.98
N GLY A 15 -13.75 5.66 11.05
CA GLY A 15 -15.16 5.89 10.69
C GLY A 15 -15.43 7.13 9.85
N TRP A 16 -14.40 7.91 9.48
CA TRP A 16 -14.57 9.12 8.66
C TRP A 16 -15.10 8.81 7.27
N ALA A 17 -14.65 7.73 6.64
CA ALA A 17 -15.12 7.34 5.31
C ALA A 17 -16.65 7.17 5.29
N ARG A 18 -17.20 6.38 6.22
CA ARG A 18 -18.65 6.18 6.35
C ARG A 18 -19.40 7.50 6.56
N ARG A 19 -18.93 8.31 7.51
CA ARG A 19 -19.57 9.61 7.83
C ARG A 19 -19.59 10.56 6.63
N ILE A 20 -18.53 10.56 5.81
CA ILE A 20 -18.44 11.41 4.62
C ILE A 20 -19.33 10.88 3.51
N ILE A 21 -19.33 9.57 3.26
CA ILE A 21 -20.23 8.94 2.28
C ILE A 21 -21.68 9.30 2.61
N GLU A 22 -22.14 8.96 3.82
CA GLU A 22 -23.52 9.21 4.27
C GLU A 22 -23.90 10.70 4.19
N ALA A 23 -22.98 11.61 4.52
CA ALA A 23 -23.26 13.04 4.48
C ALA A 23 -23.34 13.58 3.05
N ILE A 24 -22.44 13.15 2.15
CA ILE A 24 -22.40 13.65 0.77
C ILE A 24 -23.51 13.03 -0.09
N GLU A 25 -23.91 11.78 0.18
CA GLU A 25 -25.04 11.12 -0.48
C GLU A 25 -26.36 11.88 -0.32
N THR A 26 -26.52 12.69 0.74
CA THR A 26 -27.69 13.56 0.89
C THR A 26 -27.75 14.70 -0.13
N THR A 27 -26.62 15.01 -0.77
CA THR A 27 -26.46 16.14 -1.69
C THR A 27 -26.51 15.69 -3.15
N ASP A 28 -25.89 14.57 -3.49
CA ASP A 28 -25.80 14.00 -4.84
C ASP A 28 -25.43 12.51 -4.77
N GLU A 29 -25.61 11.77 -5.86
CA GLU A 29 -25.10 10.41 -6.02
C GLU A 29 -23.58 10.37 -5.89
N VAL A 30 -23.03 9.36 -5.19
CA VAL A 30 -21.59 9.23 -4.96
C VAL A 30 -20.98 8.05 -5.72
N CYS A 31 -19.78 8.25 -6.27
CA CYS A 31 -18.93 7.20 -6.80
C CYS A 31 -17.69 7.08 -5.92
N CYS A 32 -17.54 5.96 -5.20
CA CYS A 32 -16.46 5.76 -4.23
C CYS A 32 -15.31 4.94 -4.84
N VAL A 33 -14.10 5.48 -4.79
CA VAL A 33 -12.88 4.84 -5.29
C VAL A 33 -11.82 4.85 -4.21
N LEU A 34 -11.05 3.77 -4.11
CA LEU A 34 -9.91 3.64 -3.20
C LEU A 34 -8.62 3.33 -3.96
N ALA A 35 -7.56 4.08 -3.64
CA ALA A 35 -6.20 3.78 -4.03
C ALA A 35 -5.43 3.13 -2.87
N GLY A 36 -4.94 1.90 -3.07
CA GLY A 36 -3.96 1.23 -2.19
C GLY A 36 -4.47 -0.03 -1.46
N THR A 37 -3.56 -0.99 -1.30
CA THR A 37 -3.84 -2.35 -0.77
C THR A 37 -4.30 -2.35 0.69
N MET A 38 -3.63 -1.63 1.59
CA MET A 38 -4.04 -1.61 3.01
C MET A 38 -5.36 -0.87 3.24
N GLY A 39 -5.70 0.08 2.37
CA GLY A 39 -7.04 0.67 2.35
C GLY A 39 -8.10 -0.39 2.09
N ARG A 40 -7.88 -1.30 1.13
CA ARG A 40 -8.80 -2.40 0.80
C ARG A 40 -9.02 -3.32 2.01
N THR A 41 -7.95 -3.60 2.75
CA THR A 41 -8.02 -4.31 4.03
C THR A 41 -8.89 -3.60 5.05
N ALA A 42 -8.75 -2.27 5.18
CA ALA A 42 -9.56 -1.51 6.13
C ALA A 42 -11.03 -1.38 5.71
N VAL A 43 -11.31 -1.23 4.40
CA VAL A 43 -12.68 -1.28 3.86
C VAL A 43 -13.36 -2.59 4.24
N PHE A 44 -12.66 -3.71 4.03
CA PHE A 44 -13.16 -5.04 4.35
C PHE A 44 -13.45 -5.20 5.86
N ASP A 45 -12.48 -4.83 6.72
CA ASP A 45 -12.64 -4.92 8.18
C ASP A 45 -13.82 -4.12 8.71
N ASN A 46 -14.06 -2.93 8.12
CA ASN A 46 -15.16 -2.05 8.51
C ASN A 46 -16.48 -2.39 7.81
N GLY A 47 -16.51 -3.42 6.96
CA GLY A 47 -17.70 -3.88 6.27
C GLY A 47 -18.35 -2.84 5.37
N LEU A 48 -17.53 -2.00 4.73
CA LEU A 48 -18.02 -1.01 3.79
C LEU A 48 -18.13 -1.63 2.40
N GLU A 49 -19.27 -1.39 1.76
CA GLU A 49 -19.59 -1.84 0.40
C GLU A 49 -19.62 -0.64 -0.56
N GLY A 50 -19.71 -0.89 -1.86
CA GLY A 50 -19.84 0.18 -2.87
C GLY A 50 -18.56 0.98 -3.14
N ILE A 51 -17.39 0.50 -2.68
CA ILE A 51 -16.09 1.15 -2.92
C ILE A 51 -15.33 0.35 -3.98
N ALA A 52 -15.05 0.98 -5.12
CA ALA A 52 -14.22 0.40 -6.16
C ALA A 52 -12.73 0.48 -5.79
N PHE A 53 -11.99 -0.61 -5.98
CA PHE A 53 -10.55 -0.66 -5.70
C PHE A 53 -9.77 -0.48 -7.00
N TRP A 54 -9.01 0.60 -7.11
CA TRP A 54 -8.18 0.87 -8.29
C TRP A 54 -6.70 0.71 -7.96
N ASN A 55 -6.04 -0.19 -8.68
CA ASN A 55 -4.62 -0.43 -8.53
C ASN A 55 -3.79 0.58 -9.33
N LYS A 56 -3.92 1.86 -8.98
CA LYS A 56 -3.23 2.99 -9.63
C LYS A 56 -2.73 3.98 -8.57
N MET A 57 -1.80 4.84 -8.96
CA MET A 57 -1.39 5.97 -8.13
C MET A 57 -2.57 6.92 -7.89
N PRO A 58 -2.70 7.56 -6.71
CA PRO A 58 -3.85 8.42 -6.41
C PRO A 58 -4.10 9.54 -7.43
N GLY A 59 -3.04 10.12 -8.03
CA GLY A 59 -3.18 11.12 -9.10
C GLY A 59 -3.81 10.55 -10.38
N ALA A 60 -3.51 9.29 -10.73
CA ALA A 60 -4.13 8.61 -11.86
C ALA A 60 -5.58 8.21 -11.54
N CYS A 61 -5.86 7.77 -10.30
CA CYS A 61 -7.25 7.56 -9.86
C CYS A 61 -8.06 8.86 -9.91
N LEU A 62 -7.46 9.99 -9.52
CA LEU A 62 -8.11 11.29 -9.61
C LEU A 62 -8.42 11.66 -11.07
N TYR A 63 -7.47 11.44 -11.99
CA TYR A 63 -7.67 11.69 -13.42
C TYR A 63 -8.85 10.90 -13.99
N ASP A 64 -8.88 9.59 -13.76
CA ASP A 64 -9.94 8.73 -14.29
C ASP A 64 -11.30 9.09 -13.66
N LEU A 65 -11.36 9.22 -12.33
CA LEU A 65 -12.60 9.53 -11.62
C LEU A 65 -13.17 10.89 -12.03
N ALA A 66 -12.31 11.90 -12.19
CA ALA A 66 -12.71 13.25 -12.60
C ALA A 66 -13.35 13.32 -14.00
N SER A 67 -13.20 12.28 -14.82
CA SER A 67 -13.85 12.18 -16.14
C SER A 67 -15.31 11.70 -16.08
N GLU A 68 -15.72 11.14 -14.94
CA GLU A 68 -17.04 10.53 -14.75
C GLU A 68 -17.96 11.37 -13.83
N VAL A 69 -17.42 12.36 -13.13
CA VAL A 69 -18.13 13.12 -12.08
C VAL A 69 -17.94 14.63 -12.24
N SER A 70 -18.84 15.43 -11.63
CA SER A 70 -18.76 16.89 -11.69
C SER A 70 -17.80 17.51 -10.67
N THR A 71 -17.50 16.80 -9.58
CA THR A 71 -16.61 17.22 -8.50
C THR A 71 -15.98 15.98 -7.86
N VAL A 72 -14.71 16.06 -7.46
CA VAL A 72 -14.05 15.00 -6.67
C VAL A 72 -13.70 15.51 -5.27
N LEU A 73 -14.02 14.72 -4.25
CA LEU A 73 -13.48 14.88 -2.90
C LEU A 73 -12.35 13.86 -2.70
N ILE A 74 -11.13 14.35 -2.49
CA ILE A 74 -10.01 13.51 -2.02
C ILE A 74 -10.17 13.37 -0.51
N VAL A 75 -10.48 12.17 -0.02
CA VAL A 75 -10.66 11.92 1.41
C VAL A 75 -9.44 11.17 1.95
N ASN A 76 -8.68 11.84 2.81
CA ASN A 76 -7.41 11.33 3.32
C ASN A 76 -7.35 11.40 4.85
N PHE A 77 -6.54 10.53 5.44
CA PHE A 77 -6.16 10.61 6.85
C PHE A 77 -4.63 10.58 6.94
N GLY A 78 -4.02 11.75 6.94
CA GLY A 78 -2.57 11.94 6.99
C GLY A 78 -1.93 11.46 8.29
N LYS A 79 -0.61 11.24 8.25
CA LYS A 79 0.20 11.00 9.47
C LYS A 79 0.23 12.24 10.37
N SER A 80 0.16 13.39 9.73
CA SER A 80 0.05 14.73 10.31
C SER A 80 -0.72 15.63 9.36
N VAL A 81 -1.21 16.76 9.89
CA VAL A 81 -1.84 17.84 9.11
C VAL A 81 -1.00 18.25 7.90
N ASP A 82 0.31 18.44 8.09
CA ASP A 82 1.22 18.86 7.03
C ASP A 82 1.38 17.77 5.95
N SER A 83 1.53 16.50 6.37
CA SER A 83 1.63 15.39 5.42
C SER A 83 0.37 15.21 4.59
N GLY A 84 -0.81 15.41 5.21
CA GLY A 84 -2.09 15.38 4.54
C GLY A 84 -2.21 16.50 3.51
N LEU A 85 -1.89 17.72 3.90
CA LEU A 85 -1.96 18.89 3.02
C LEU A 85 -1.02 18.76 1.81
N VAL A 86 0.22 18.29 2.03
CA VAL A 86 1.17 18.00 0.93
C VAL A 86 0.68 16.88 0.04
N PHE A 87 0.08 15.82 0.61
CA PHE A 87 -0.48 14.72 -0.18
C PHE A 87 -1.55 15.22 -1.17
N GLY A 88 -2.55 15.98 -0.71
CA GLY A 88 -3.60 16.49 -1.60
C GLY A 88 -3.04 17.39 -2.70
N ALA A 89 -2.11 18.29 -2.36
CA ALA A 89 -1.42 19.13 -3.34
C ALA A 89 -0.73 18.31 -4.44
N MET A 90 0.03 17.28 -4.05
CA MET A 90 0.77 16.42 -4.98
C MET A 90 -0.16 15.57 -5.85
N VAL A 91 -1.27 15.09 -5.29
CA VAL A 91 -2.26 14.30 -6.05
C VAL A 91 -2.90 15.16 -7.13
N VAL A 92 -3.29 16.39 -6.80
CA VAL A 92 -3.89 17.33 -7.78
C VAL A 92 -2.87 17.73 -8.84
N GLU A 93 -1.66 18.16 -8.45
CA GLU A 93 -0.58 18.55 -9.37
C GLU A 93 -0.31 17.46 -10.42
N ARG A 94 -0.24 16.20 -9.98
CA ARG A 94 0.09 15.06 -10.85
C ARG A 94 -1.06 14.55 -11.69
N SER A 95 -2.31 14.85 -11.30
CA SER A 95 -3.49 14.38 -12.01
C SER A 95 -3.75 15.16 -13.31
N GLY A 96 -3.34 16.44 -13.38
CA GLY A 96 -3.61 17.29 -14.55
C GLY A 96 -5.09 17.58 -14.80
N VAL A 97 -5.96 17.36 -13.82
CA VAL A 97 -7.41 17.58 -13.97
C VAL A 97 -7.79 19.06 -13.84
N ASN A 98 -8.93 19.42 -14.45
CA ASN A 98 -9.54 20.75 -14.30
C ASN A 98 -10.92 20.70 -13.62
N THR A 99 -11.45 19.50 -13.35
CA THR A 99 -12.68 19.29 -12.59
C THR A 99 -12.50 19.86 -11.18
N PRO A 100 -13.53 20.44 -10.55
CA PRO A 100 -13.47 20.87 -9.16
C PRO A 100 -12.98 19.75 -8.22
N VAL A 101 -12.00 20.07 -7.38
CA VAL A 101 -11.38 19.14 -6.43
C VAL A 101 -11.31 19.77 -5.05
N VAL A 102 -11.87 19.05 -4.07
CA VAL A 102 -11.77 19.39 -2.65
C VAL A 102 -11.02 18.27 -1.94
N GLN A 103 -9.96 18.58 -1.23
CA GLN A 103 -9.40 17.64 -0.27
C GLN A 103 -10.15 17.75 1.06
N VAL A 104 -10.46 16.62 1.68
CA VAL A 104 -10.90 16.48 3.07
C VAL A 104 -9.82 15.70 3.83
N GLU A 105 -9.16 16.36 4.77
CA GLU A 105 -8.14 15.77 5.65
C GLU A 105 -8.74 15.48 7.02
N CYS A 106 -8.79 14.20 7.38
CA CYS A 106 -9.46 13.70 8.58
C CYS A 106 -8.57 13.68 9.84
N SER A 107 -7.23 13.70 9.71
CA SER A 107 -6.30 13.65 10.85
C SER A 107 -6.31 14.94 11.69
N GLY A 108 -6.67 16.05 11.07
CA GLY A 108 -6.93 17.32 11.71
C GLY A 108 -8.04 18.02 10.93
N PRO A 109 -9.31 17.70 11.18
CA PRO A 109 -10.43 17.94 10.26
C PRO A 109 -10.41 19.30 9.55
N PHE A 110 -9.95 19.28 8.30
CA PHE A 110 -10.01 20.44 7.41
C PHE A 110 -10.30 20.04 5.96
N PHE A 111 -10.73 21.00 5.15
CA PHE A 111 -10.83 20.87 3.72
C PHE A 111 -10.08 22.00 2.99
N VAL A 112 -9.60 21.69 1.79
CA VAL A 112 -8.96 22.64 0.87
C VAL A 112 -9.59 22.48 -0.50
N GLU A 113 -10.08 23.58 -1.06
CA GLU A 113 -10.53 23.62 -2.46
C GLU A 113 -9.30 23.81 -3.34
N TRP A 114 -8.75 22.72 -3.88
CA TRP A 114 -7.59 22.76 -4.78
C TRP A 114 -7.96 23.30 -6.15
N ILE A 115 -9.11 22.88 -6.67
CA ILE A 115 -9.71 23.40 -7.89
C ILE A 115 -11.11 23.88 -7.53
N LYS A 116 -11.36 25.18 -7.72
CA LYS A 116 -12.62 25.83 -7.34
C LYS A 116 -13.77 25.37 -8.23
N GLY A 117 -15.01 25.60 -7.77
CA GLY A 117 -16.23 25.27 -8.50
C GLY A 117 -17.05 24.14 -7.89
N CYS A 118 -16.70 23.70 -6.68
CA CYS A 118 -17.49 22.73 -5.92
C CYS A 118 -18.88 23.31 -5.57
N ASP A 119 -19.92 22.47 -5.58
CA ASP A 119 -21.26 22.86 -5.14
C ASP A 119 -21.22 23.37 -3.70
N ARG A 120 -21.81 24.54 -3.45
CA ARG A 120 -21.83 25.16 -2.12
C ARG A 120 -22.46 24.27 -1.07
N ARG A 121 -23.43 23.42 -1.44
CA ARG A 121 -24.06 22.44 -0.54
C ARG A 121 -23.04 21.43 0.00
N VAL A 122 -22.10 20.97 -0.82
CA VAL A 122 -21.01 20.08 -0.38
C VAL A 122 -20.12 20.78 0.65
N ILE A 123 -19.75 22.04 0.39
CA ILE A 123 -18.93 22.83 1.32
C ILE A 123 -19.67 23.09 2.65
N GLU A 124 -20.97 23.39 2.58
CA GLU A 124 -21.83 23.55 3.76
C GLU A 124 -21.94 22.24 4.56
N THR A 125 -22.12 21.10 3.89
CA THR A 125 -22.13 19.77 4.51
C THR A 125 -20.81 19.50 5.24
N LEU A 126 -19.66 19.73 4.61
CA LEU A 126 -18.35 19.56 5.25
C LEU A 126 -18.20 20.44 6.50
N ARG A 127 -18.64 21.70 6.43
CA ARG A 127 -18.62 22.62 7.59
C ARG A 127 -19.52 22.14 8.72
N GLN A 128 -20.72 21.62 8.42
CA GLN A 128 -21.63 21.04 9.41
C GLN A 128 -21.04 19.79 10.07
N MET A 129 -20.21 19.03 9.35
CA MET A 129 -19.44 17.91 9.91
C MET A 129 -18.27 18.34 10.81
N GLY A 130 -18.05 19.65 10.98
CA GLY A 130 -16.93 20.19 11.76
C GLY A 130 -15.61 20.23 11.02
N VAL A 131 -15.63 20.14 9.68
CA VAL A 131 -14.42 20.20 8.84
C VAL A 131 -14.14 21.66 8.49
N SER A 132 -13.03 22.20 9.00
CA SER A 132 -12.64 23.61 8.83
C SER A 132 -12.06 23.90 7.44
N GLN A 133 -12.20 25.12 6.91
CA GLN A 133 -11.57 25.48 5.63
C GLN A 133 -10.11 25.90 5.85
N ARG A 134 -9.21 25.52 4.93
CA ARG A 134 -7.84 26.03 4.86
C ARG A 134 -7.50 26.54 3.47
N ASP A 135 -6.50 27.41 3.43
CA ASP A 135 -5.93 27.91 2.18
C ASP A 135 -5.07 26.86 1.48
N GLN A 136 -4.97 26.99 0.16
CA GLN A 136 -4.04 26.20 -0.63
C GLN A 136 -2.60 26.49 -0.24
N ILE A 137 -1.74 25.48 -0.35
CA ILE A 137 -0.29 25.66 -0.25
C ILE A 137 0.36 25.55 -1.62
N GLN A 138 1.47 26.26 -1.78
CA GLN A 138 2.36 26.06 -2.91
C GLN A 138 3.33 24.94 -2.58
N ILE A 139 3.28 23.85 -3.37
CA ILE A 139 4.29 22.80 -3.30
C ILE A 139 5.41 23.08 -4.29
N LYS A 140 6.64 22.85 -3.84
CA LYS A 140 7.81 22.94 -4.72
C LYS A 140 7.92 21.64 -5.52
N PRO A 141 8.40 21.70 -6.78
CA PRO A 141 8.72 20.50 -7.53
C PRO A 141 9.57 19.54 -6.69
N SER A 142 9.08 18.31 -6.58
CA SER A 142 9.74 17.25 -5.81
C SER A 142 10.80 16.52 -6.61
N VAL A 143 10.80 16.67 -7.94
CA VAL A 143 11.68 15.98 -8.88
C VAL A 143 12.52 17.00 -9.66
N TRP A 144 13.80 16.72 -9.82
CA TRP A 144 14.69 17.52 -10.68
C TRP A 144 15.80 16.65 -11.27
N GLU A 145 16.46 17.16 -12.31
CA GLU A 145 17.60 16.50 -12.94
C GLU A 145 18.85 17.37 -12.77
N ALA A 146 19.96 16.74 -12.40
CA ALA A 146 21.26 17.39 -12.27
C ALA A 146 22.37 16.33 -12.46
N ASP A 147 23.48 16.70 -13.10
CA ASP A 147 24.67 15.85 -13.25
C ASP A 147 24.37 14.45 -13.83
N GLY A 148 23.42 14.35 -14.77
CA GLY A 148 22.98 13.08 -15.37
C GLY A 148 22.18 12.17 -14.43
N LYS A 149 21.67 12.70 -13.32
CA LYS A 149 20.88 11.98 -12.31
C LYS A 149 19.51 12.61 -12.15
N VAL A 150 18.54 11.76 -11.82
CA VAL A 150 17.19 12.15 -11.41
C VAL A 150 17.16 12.17 -9.90
N TYR A 151 16.67 13.25 -9.32
CA TYR A 151 16.50 13.37 -7.89
C TYR A 151 15.01 13.46 -7.56
N ARG A 152 14.61 12.82 -6.46
CA ARG A 152 13.27 13.01 -5.88
C ARG A 152 13.34 13.25 -4.38
N ARG A 153 12.75 14.35 -3.96
CA ARG A 153 12.64 14.77 -2.57
C ARG A 153 11.26 14.42 -2.01
N MET A 154 11.27 13.86 -0.82
CA MET A 154 10.10 13.68 0.04
C MET A 154 10.29 14.55 1.29
N THR A 155 9.26 15.31 1.67
CA THR A 155 9.31 16.27 2.80
C THR A 155 8.35 15.92 3.93
N THR A 156 7.70 14.77 3.86
CA THR A 156 6.64 14.33 4.79
C THR A 156 7.02 13.03 5.52
N ALA A 157 8.32 12.73 5.58
CA ALA A 157 8.84 11.66 6.41
C ALA A 157 8.87 12.10 7.88
N ALA A 158 8.87 11.13 8.79
CA ALA A 158 9.28 11.33 10.17
C ALA A 158 10.54 10.50 10.43
N ALA A 159 11.36 10.93 11.40
CA ALA A 159 12.51 10.12 11.82
C ALA A 159 12.02 8.73 12.28
N GLY A 160 12.65 7.67 11.76
CA GLY A 160 12.27 6.29 11.99
C GLY A 160 11.23 5.73 11.01
N ASP A 161 10.61 6.54 10.15
CA ASP A 161 9.73 6.04 9.09
C ASP A 161 10.50 5.12 8.14
N PHE A 162 9.88 4.01 7.75
CA PHE A 162 10.31 3.23 6.61
C PHE A 162 10.15 4.04 5.33
N ILE A 163 11.10 3.90 4.41
CA ILE A 163 11.07 4.48 3.07
C ILE A 163 10.76 3.37 2.08
N PHE A 164 9.61 3.49 1.42
CA PHE A 164 9.15 2.54 0.43
C PHE A 164 9.28 3.12 -0.97
N VAL A 165 9.91 2.36 -1.86
CA VAL A 165 9.96 2.61 -3.30
C VAL A 165 9.25 1.44 -3.96
N ASP A 166 8.11 1.73 -4.58
CA ASP A 166 7.20 0.74 -5.16
C ASP A 166 6.81 -0.42 -4.24
N GLY A 167 6.69 -0.12 -2.93
CA GLY A 167 6.37 -1.12 -1.90
C GLY A 167 7.57 -1.83 -1.30
N ILE A 168 8.77 -1.70 -1.87
CA ILE A 168 10.01 -2.27 -1.33
C ILE A 168 10.63 -1.30 -0.33
N MET A 169 11.00 -1.79 0.85
CA MET A 169 11.66 -1.00 1.89
C MET A 169 13.14 -0.80 1.54
N VAL A 170 13.55 0.44 1.26
CA VAL A 170 14.93 0.79 0.85
C VAL A 170 15.74 1.49 1.93
N GLY A 171 15.13 1.74 3.10
CA GLY A 171 15.79 2.30 4.26
C GLY A 171 14.85 3.00 5.23
N ARG A 172 15.44 3.69 6.22
CA ARG A 172 14.70 4.40 7.28
C ARG A 172 15.07 5.88 7.30
N ALA A 173 14.07 6.75 7.34
CA ALA A 173 14.28 8.18 7.44
C ALA A 173 15.01 8.56 8.73
N THR A 174 16.01 9.44 8.63
CA THR A 174 16.69 10.03 9.79
C THR A 174 16.10 11.38 10.18
N GLY A 175 15.11 11.89 9.44
CA GLY A 175 14.48 13.19 9.67
C GLY A 175 13.28 13.42 8.76
N ALA A 176 12.87 14.69 8.63
CA ALA A 176 11.65 15.05 7.90
C ALA A 176 11.79 14.99 6.37
N GLN A 177 13.03 15.06 5.87
CA GLN A 177 13.33 15.12 4.46
C GLN A 177 14.22 13.96 4.03
N VAL A 178 13.81 13.28 2.96
CA VAL A 178 14.62 12.27 2.27
C VAL A 178 14.77 12.68 0.81
N VAL A 179 15.99 12.54 0.27
CA VAL A 179 16.27 12.77 -1.15
C VAL A 179 16.91 11.52 -1.73
N LEU A 180 16.25 10.94 -2.73
CA LEU A 180 16.76 9.83 -3.52
C LEU A 180 17.39 10.40 -4.79
N ALA A 181 18.51 9.83 -5.23
CA ALA A 181 19.12 10.09 -6.52
C ALA A 181 19.26 8.78 -7.30
N CYS A 182 18.73 8.78 -8.52
CA CYS A 182 18.77 7.65 -9.44
C CYS A 182 19.58 7.99 -10.68
N GLN A 183 20.40 7.04 -11.13
CA GLN A 183 21.15 7.10 -12.38
C GLN A 183 20.89 5.81 -13.16
N ASN A 184 20.41 5.92 -14.40
CA ASN A 184 20.11 4.78 -15.27
C ASN A 184 19.21 3.71 -14.61
N GLY A 185 18.23 4.11 -13.81
CA GLY A 185 17.34 3.19 -13.10
C GLY A 185 17.84 2.74 -11.72
N HIS A 186 19.11 2.95 -11.39
CA HIS A 186 19.69 2.53 -10.11
C HIS A 186 19.72 3.66 -9.07
N ILE A 187 19.24 3.40 -7.84
CA ILE A 187 19.32 4.36 -6.72
C ILE A 187 20.76 4.41 -6.20
N CYS A 188 21.53 5.38 -6.66
CA CYS A 188 22.94 5.53 -6.28
C CYS A 188 23.18 6.33 -4.99
N LYS A 189 22.16 7.01 -4.46
CA LYS A 189 22.29 7.84 -3.24
C LYS A 189 20.95 8.07 -2.57
N MET A 190 20.94 7.98 -1.24
CA MET A 190 19.83 8.44 -0.41
C MET A 190 20.36 9.35 0.70
N GLN A 191 19.82 10.56 0.79
CA GLN A 191 20.15 11.54 1.83
C GLN A 191 19.00 11.67 2.81
N GLY A 192 19.31 11.84 4.10
CA GLY A 192 18.30 11.93 5.16
C GLY A 192 17.65 10.59 5.51
N ALA A 193 18.29 9.47 5.15
CA ALA A 193 17.86 8.13 5.52
C ALA A 193 19.07 7.20 5.69
N THR A 194 18.94 6.21 6.56
CA THR A 194 19.81 5.04 6.63
C THR A 194 19.36 4.08 5.53
N VAL A 195 20.28 3.68 4.64
CA VAL A 195 20.00 2.80 3.50
C VAL A 195 19.89 1.35 3.94
N LYS A 196 18.93 0.60 3.36
CA LYS A 196 18.92 -0.87 3.35
C LYS A 196 19.34 -1.31 1.94
N GLU A 197 20.61 -1.71 1.79
CA GLU A 197 21.21 -2.05 0.49
C GLU A 197 20.42 -3.17 -0.23
N HIS A 198 20.01 -4.19 0.53
CA HIS A 198 19.23 -5.30 0.01
C HIS A 198 17.90 -4.88 -0.64
N GLY A 199 17.25 -3.81 -0.13
CA GLY A 199 16.05 -3.24 -0.75
C GLY A 199 16.34 -2.56 -2.09
N ILE A 200 17.53 -1.97 -2.27
CA ILE A 200 17.97 -1.40 -3.54
C ILE A 200 18.30 -2.51 -4.53
N GLU A 201 19.01 -3.56 -4.09
CA GLU A 201 19.30 -4.74 -4.91
C GLU A 201 18.02 -5.37 -5.47
N LYS A 202 16.96 -5.46 -4.66
CA LYS A 202 15.64 -5.95 -5.10
C LYS A 202 15.04 -5.09 -6.21
N LEU A 203 15.10 -3.76 -6.09
CA LEU A 203 14.65 -2.85 -7.15
C LEU A 203 15.44 -3.06 -8.45
N ASP A 204 16.75 -3.23 -8.38
CA ASP A 204 17.59 -3.46 -9.55
C ASP A 204 17.27 -4.80 -10.22
N ARG A 205 17.04 -5.87 -9.45
CA ARG A 205 16.57 -7.17 -9.96
C ARG A 205 15.24 -7.05 -10.70
N PHE A 206 14.36 -6.16 -10.27
CA PHE A 206 13.08 -5.88 -10.93
C PHE A 206 13.17 -4.86 -12.09
N GLY A 207 14.38 -4.53 -12.55
CA GLY A 207 14.59 -3.68 -13.73
C GLY A 207 14.86 -2.20 -13.40
N GLY A 208 15.09 -1.88 -12.14
CA GLY A 208 15.38 -0.53 -11.66
C GLY A 208 14.14 0.35 -11.51
N VAL A 209 14.36 1.65 -11.30
CA VAL A 209 13.31 2.61 -10.94
C VAL A 209 13.43 3.95 -11.67
N ASP A 210 12.29 4.47 -12.14
CA ASP A 210 12.16 5.88 -12.53
C ASP A 210 11.60 6.73 -11.39
N LEU A 211 12.46 7.54 -10.77
CA LEU A 211 12.06 8.43 -9.68
C LEU A 211 11.01 9.46 -10.10
N ARG A 212 10.81 9.74 -11.40
CA ARG A 212 9.77 10.67 -11.86
C ARG A 212 8.36 10.14 -11.58
N THR A 213 8.17 8.84 -11.72
CA THR A 213 6.84 8.20 -11.75
C THR A 213 6.61 7.23 -10.61
N VAL A 214 7.68 6.66 -10.02
CA VAL A 214 7.57 5.60 -9.02
C VAL A 214 6.71 6.01 -7.82
N LYS A 215 6.02 5.03 -7.23
CA LYS A 215 5.38 5.17 -5.93
C LYS A 215 6.46 5.34 -4.87
N LEU A 216 6.47 6.50 -4.22
CA LEU A 216 7.37 6.81 -3.11
C LEU A 216 6.52 7.13 -1.89
N ALA A 217 6.71 6.39 -0.82
CA ALA A 217 5.96 6.55 0.42
C ALA A 217 6.87 6.46 1.64
N SER A 218 6.41 7.06 2.74
CA SER A 218 7.01 6.85 4.06
C SER A 218 5.95 6.58 5.09
N SER A 219 6.22 5.65 6.00
CA SER A 219 5.35 5.37 7.13
C SER A 219 6.11 4.66 8.23
N SER A 220 5.67 4.83 9.48
CA SER A 220 6.18 4.08 10.62
C SER A 220 5.64 2.66 10.70
N THR A 221 4.54 2.37 9.99
CA THR A 221 3.95 1.04 9.80
C THR A 221 2.94 1.10 8.65
N ILE A 222 2.57 -0.04 8.07
CA ILE A 222 1.64 -0.11 6.93
C ILE A 222 0.17 0.16 7.28
N ARG A 223 -0.21 0.11 8.57
CA ARG A 223 -1.53 0.50 9.10
C ARG A 223 -1.41 0.96 10.55
N ARG A 224 -1.62 2.26 10.80
CA ARG A 224 -1.31 2.89 12.11
C ARG A 224 -2.42 2.73 13.14
N THR A 225 -3.65 2.54 12.68
CA THR A 225 -4.85 2.48 13.52
C THR A 225 -5.08 1.09 14.09
N LYS A 226 -5.59 1.07 15.33
CA LYS A 226 -6.16 -0.16 15.90
C LYS A 226 -7.33 -0.60 15.05
N HIS A 227 -7.43 -1.89 14.82
CA HIS A 227 -8.48 -2.49 14.01
C HIS A 227 -8.75 -3.91 14.51
N THR A 228 -9.92 -4.42 14.16
CA THR A 228 -10.30 -5.80 14.39
C THR A 228 -10.46 -6.46 13.03
N PRO A 229 -9.67 -7.50 12.70
CA PRO A 229 -9.84 -8.23 11.45
C PRO A 229 -11.26 -8.79 11.36
N ARG A 230 -11.97 -8.47 10.27
CA ARG A 230 -13.21 -9.18 9.93
C ARG A 230 -12.82 -10.51 9.32
N ILE A 231 -13.45 -11.61 9.73
CA ILE A 231 -13.20 -12.93 9.13
C ILE A 231 -14.34 -13.29 8.19
N THR A 232 -14.00 -13.80 7.02
CA THR A 232 -14.93 -14.41 6.07
C THR A 232 -14.20 -15.58 5.42
N GLU A 233 -14.40 -16.77 6.00
CA GLU A 233 -13.77 -17.99 5.50
C GLU A 233 -14.12 -18.21 4.03
N THR A 234 -13.09 -18.44 3.23
CA THR A 234 -13.22 -18.80 1.82
C THR A 234 -12.65 -20.19 1.60
N LYS A 235 -13.26 -20.95 0.68
CA LYS A 235 -12.72 -22.25 0.25
C LYS A 235 -12.24 -22.11 -1.17
N GLY A 236 -10.96 -22.36 -1.36
CA GLY A 236 -10.32 -22.32 -2.65
C GLY A 236 -9.72 -23.65 -3.05
N ARG A 237 -8.98 -23.63 -4.16
CA ARG A 237 -8.22 -24.77 -4.67
C ARG A 237 -6.89 -24.30 -5.22
N GLY A 238 -5.85 -25.11 -4.99
CA GLY A 238 -4.52 -24.83 -5.50
C GLY A 238 -3.78 -23.79 -4.66
N VAL A 239 -2.53 -23.58 -5.04
CA VAL A 239 -1.61 -22.70 -4.33
C VAL A 239 -1.04 -21.66 -5.29
N VAL A 240 -0.90 -20.43 -4.81
CA VAL A 240 -0.28 -19.33 -5.54
C VAL A 240 1.05 -18.95 -4.91
N PHE A 241 2.02 -18.63 -5.75
CA PHE A 241 3.35 -18.15 -5.35
C PHE A 241 3.38 -16.62 -5.41
N VAL A 242 3.75 -15.99 -4.31
CA VAL A 242 3.83 -14.53 -4.16
C VAL A 242 5.25 -14.15 -3.75
N ASP A 243 5.98 -13.60 -4.70
CA ASP A 243 7.35 -13.15 -4.52
C ASP A 243 7.39 -11.63 -4.39
N HIS A 244 7.67 -11.12 -3.19
CA HIS A 244 7.90 -9.69 -2.94
C HIS A 244 6.78 -8.73 -3.42
N ALA A 245 5.58 -9.26 -3.68
CA ALA A 245 4.46 -8.56 -4.31
C ALA A 245 3.26 -8.39 -3.37
N GLY A 246 3.51 -7.92 -2.13
CA GLY A 246 2.46 -7.69 -1.12
C GLY A 246 1.30 -6.81 -1.60
N MET A 247 1.53 -5.94 -2.60
CA MET A 247 0.49 -5.06 -3.15
C MET A 247 -0.61 -5.78 -3.93
N HIS A 248 -0.32 -6.97 -4.48
CA HIS A 248 -1.22 -7.73 -5.38
C HIS A 248 -1.89 -8.93 -4.70
N VAL A 249 -1.69 -9.13 -3.40
CA VAL A 249 -2.18 -10.29 -2.65
C VAL A 249 -3.66 -10.59 -2.95
N TYR A 250 -4.53 -9.58 -2.84
CA TYR A 250 -5.97 -9.78 -3.08
C TYR A 250 -6.34 -10.30 -4.47
N ASP A 251 -5.58 -9.91 -5.50
CA ASP A 251 -5.91 -10.27 -6.88
C ASP A 251 -5.38 -11.66 -7.21
N LEU A 252 -4.26 -12.05 -6.58
CA LEU A 252 -3.58 -13.32 -6.79
C LEU A 252 -4.17 -14.48 -5.96
N THR A 253 -4.69 -14.20 -4.77
CA THR A 253 -5.04 -15.24 -3.80
C THR A 253 -6.53 -15.52 -3.73
N ARG A 254 -7.33 -14.89 -4.59
CA ARG A 254 -8.77 -15.10 -4.63
C ARG A 254 -9.05 -16.56 -5.00
N ASP A 255 -9.90 -17.22 -4.22
CA ASP A 255 -10.33 -18.60 -4.43
C ASP A 255 -9.19 -19.64 -4.36
N MET A 256 -8.08 -19.32 -3.68
CA MET A 256 -6.94 -20.23 -3.47
C MET A 256 -7.05 -21.01 -2.15
N GLU A 257 -6.51 -22.24 -2.15
CA GLU A 257 -6.42 -23.07 -0.94
C GLU A 257 -5.32 -22.58 0.01
N GLY A 258 -4.24 -22.02 -0.53
CA GLY A 258 -3.16 -21.44 0.26
C GLY A 258 -2.16 -20.67 -0.60
N VAL A 259 -1.15 -20.10 0.05
CA VAL A 259 -0.18 -19.21 -0.58
C VAL A 259 1.24 -19.58 -0.15
N VAL A 260 2.19 -19.51 -1.07
CA VAL A 260 3.62 -19.52 -0.76
C VAL A 260 4.14 -18.10 -0.91
N THR A 261 4.83 -17.58 0.11
CA THR A 261 5.44 -16.25 0.09
C THR A 261 6.95 -16.32 0.23
N VAL A 262 7.66 -15.38 -0.38
CA VAL A 262 9.10 -15.17 -0.18
C VAL A 262 9.32 -13.76 0.36
N GLY A 263 10.19 -13.64 1.37
CA GLY A 263 10.43 -12.39 2.11
C GLY A 263 9.74 -12.37 3.47
N ASP A 264 10.47 -11.99 4.52
CA ASP A 264 9.96 -11.78 5.87
C ASP A 264 8.77 -10.81 5.88
N ASP A 265 8.96 -9.60 5.34
CA ASP A 265 7.93 -8.57 5.28
C ASP A 265 6.73 -9.00 4.43
N THR A 266 6.98 -9.60 3.25
CA THR A 266 5.93 -10.11 2.36
C THR A 266 5.09 -11.15 3.08
N THR A 267 5.73 -12.08 3.78
CA THR A 267 5.09 -13.17 4.53
C THR A 267 4.19 -12.61 5.62
N VAL A 268 4.68 -11.64 6.41
CA VAL A 268 3.89 -11.05 7.51
C VAL A 268 2.70 -10.24 6.96
N VAL A 269 2.89 -9.46 5.90
CA VAL A 269 1.82 -8.64 5.31
C VAL A 269 0.77 -9.49 4.60
N ALA A 270 1.21 -10.46 3.79
CA ALA A 270 0.30 -11.38 3.12
C ALA A 270 -0.43 -12.25 4.13
N GLY A 271 0.27 -12.79 5.13
CA GLY A 271 -0.33 -13.54 6.24
C GLY A 271 -1.44 -12.78 6.93
N ASP A 272 -1.20 -11.52 7.30
CA ASP A 272 -2.21 -10.70 7.98
C ASP A 272 -3.43 -10.44 7.09
N ILE A 273 -3.22 -10.12 5.81
CA ILE A 273 -4.31 -9.94 4.85
C ILE A 273 -5.12 -11.23 4.70
N LEU A 274 -4.44 -12.37 4.52
CA LEU A 274 -5.04 -13.67 4.23
C LEU A 274 -5.71 -14.34 5.44
N TYR A 275 -5.29 -13.96 6.66
CA TYR A 275 -5.98 -14.32 7.89
C TYR A 275 -7.48 -14.01 7.83
N ARG A 276 -7.87 -12.89 7.20
CA ARG A 276 -9.27 -12.48 7.01
C ARG A 276 -10.09 -13.49 6.21
N PHE A 277 -9.43 -14.23 5.32
CA PHE A 277 -10.05 -15.22 4.43
C PHE A 277 -9.83 -16.66 4.90
N GLN A 278 -9.11 -16.85 6.01
CA GLN A 278 -8.65 -18.13 6.53
C GLN A 278 -7.84 -18.93 5.49
N ILE A 279 -7.04 -18.22 4.68
CA ILE A 279 -6.14 -18.82 3.70
C ILE A 279 -4.75 -18.96 4.34
N PRO A 280 -4.23 -20.19 4.53
CA PRO A 280 -2.91 -20.40 5.14
C PRO A 280 -1.76 -20.01 4.21
N VAL A 281 -0.65 -19.62 4.82
CA VAL A 281 0.58 -19.18 4.13
C VAL A 281 1.75 -20.09 4.47
N ILE A 282 2.55 -20.48 3.48
CA ILE A 282 3.91 -21.02 3.64
C ILE A 282 4.88 -19.87 3.38
N GLY A 283 5.44 -19.30 4.44
CA GLY A 283 6.43 -18.23 4.34
C GLY A 283 7.84 -18.77 4.26
N ILE A 284 8.56 -18.45 3.18
CA ILE A 284 10.00 -18.67 3.05
C ILE A 284 10.68 -17.36 3.47
N VAL A 285 11.48 -17.43 4.53
CA VAL A 285 12.07 -16.25 5.20
C VAL A 285 13.53 -16.52 5.56
N ASP A 286 14.34 -15.48 5.74
CA ASP A 286 15.73 -15.61 6.20
C ASP A 286 15.97 -14.99 7.60
N GLY A 287 14.95 -14.31 8.13
CA GLY A 287 14.97 -13.70 9.47
C GLY A 287 15.43 -12.24 9.48
N ASP A 288 15.51 -11.57 8.32
CA ASP A 288 15.91 -10.16 8.20
C ASP A 288 14.78 -9.13 8.45
N GLU A 289 13.70 -9.55 9.12
CA GLU A 289 12.45 -8.80 9.28
C GLU A 289 12.64 -7.31 9.66
N ASP A 290 12.10 -6.40 8.85
CA ASP A 290 12.13 -4.96 9.11
C ASP A 290 11.08 -4.50 10.14
N VAL A 291 10.14 -5.40 10.44
CA VAL A 291 9.02 -5.25 11.37
C VAL A 291 8.11 -4.10 10.92
N ILE A 292 7.73 -4.10 9.65
CA ILE A 292 6.79 -3.13 9.06
C ILE A 292 5.35 -3.31 9.61
N LEU A 293 5.05 -4.48 10.15
CA LEU A 293 3.80 -4.85 10.81
C LEU A 293 4.07 -5.66 12.09
N LYS A 294 3.92 -5.03 13.26
CA LYS A 294 4.29 -5.64 14.56
C LYS A 294 3.38 -6.77 15.07
N ASN A 295 2.16 -6.86 14.58
CA ASN A 295 1.13 -7.79 15.07
C ASN A 295 0.40 -8.45 13.89
N GLY A 296 1.16 -8.99 12.93
CA GLY A 296 0.57 -9.75 11.84
C GLY A 296 -0.14 -11.00 12.35
N HIS A 297 -1.28 -11.32 11.76
CA HIS A 297 -2.01 -12.55 12.04
C HIS A 297 -1.71 -13.59 10.97
N PHE A 298 -1.82 -14.87 11.30
CA PHE A 298 -1.73 -15.97 10.35
C PHE A 298 -2.97 -16.85 10.48
N ALA A 299 -3.48 -17.33 9.35
CA ALA A 299 -4.57 -18.31 9.37
C ALA A 299 -4.07 -19.64 9.97
N PRO A 300 -4.93 -20.39 10.69
CA PRO A 300 -4.56 -21.71 11.20
C PRO A 300 -3.99 -22.61 10.10
N GLY A 301 -2.90 -23.31 10.40
CA GLY A 301 -2.21 -24.16 9.44
C GLY A 301 -1.20 -23.43 8.55
N SER A 302 -1.00 -22.13 8.75
CA SER A 302 0.14 -21.42 8.15
C SER A 302 1.46 -21.94 8.74
N VAL A 303 2.52 -21.87 7.95
CA VAL A 303 3.87 -22.33 8.29
C VAL A 303 4.88 -21.29 7.86
N ARG A 304 5.85 -20.99 8.72
CA ARG A 304 7.02 -20.18 8.39
C ARG A 304 8.25 -21.07 8.39
N LEU A 305 8.96 -21.09 7.27
CA LEU A 305 10.18 -21.85 7.00
C LEU A 305 11.34 -20.85 6.93
N THR A 306 12.15 -20.83 7.98
CA THR A 306 13.37 -20.01 8.00
C THR A 306 14.47 -20.78 7.28
N VAL A 307 14.99 -20.20 6.19
CA VAL A 307 16.09 -20.73 5.38
C VAL A 307 17.30 -19.81 5.45
N ARG A 308 18.41 -20.16 4.81
CA ARG A 308 19.63 -19.34 4.81
C ARG A 308 19.51 -18.07 3.97
N GLU A 309 18.95 -18.19 2.78
CA GLU A 309 18.73 -17.09 1.83
C GLU A 309 17.37 -17.32 1.16
N ASP A 310 16.39 -16.50 1.49
CA ASP A 310 15.01 -16.66 1.07
C ASP A 310 14.82 -16.39 -0.43
N ASP A 311 15.51 -15.39 -0.98
CA ASP A 311 15.48 -15.03 -2.39
C ASP A 311 15.97 -16.20 -3.27
N GLU A 312 17.14 -16.76 -2.95
CA GLU A 312 17.72 -17.88 -3.73
C GLU A 312 16.85 -19.13 -3.61
N PHE A 313 16.41 -19.45 -2.39
CA PHE A 313 15.57 -20.62 -2.15
C PHE A 313 14.17 -20.46 -2.76
N GLY A 314 13.61 -19.25 -2.71
CA GLY A 314 12.34 -18.89 -3.34
C GLY A 314 12.37 -19.13 -4.85
N LEU A 315 13.45 -18.73 -5.53
CA LEU A 315 13.64 -19.02 -6.95
C LEU A 315 13.71 -20.53 -7.23
N LYS A 316 14.41 -21.31 -6.39
CA LYS A 316 14.44 -22.78 -6.51
C LYS A 316 13.05 -23.39 -6.36
N VAL A 317 12.25 -22.92 -5.40
CA VAL A 317 10.87 -23.38 -5.20
C VAL A 317 10.00 -23.01 -6.41
N PHE A 318 10.13 -21.79 -6.92
CA PHE A 318 9.37 -21.32 -8.07
C PHE A 318 9.65 -22.13 -9.34
N ASP A 319 10.90 -22.53 -9.56
CA ASP A 319 11.28 -23.39 -10.67
C ASP A 319 10.83 -24.84 -10.43
N ALA A 320 11.27 -25.47 -9.35
CA ALA A 320 11.14 -26.92 -9.16
C ALA A 320 9.71 -27.38 -8.81
N ILE A 321 8.92 -26.54 -8.12
CA ILE A 321 7.59 -26.92 -7.62
C ILE A 321 6.50 -26.23 -8.44
N PHE A 322 6.71 -24.98 -8.82
CA PHE A 322 5.73 -24.19 -9.56
C PHE A 322 5.94 -24.21 -11.07
N ASP A 323 7.04 -24.77 -11.60
CA ASP A 323 7.35 -24.80 -13.04
C ASP A 323 7.26 -23.39 -13.65
N ASN A 324 7.78 -22.39 -12.91
CA ASN A 324 7.72 -20.97 -13.23
C ASN A 324 6.30 -20.41 -13.45
N LYS A 325 5.27 -21.07 -12.90
CA LYS A 325 3.88 -20.61 -12.96
C LYS A 325 3.49 -19.97 -11.64
N GLN A 326 2.77 -18.87 -11.71
CA GLN A 326 2.30 -18.18 -10.52
C GLN A 326 1.33 -19.02 -9.67
N GLN A 327 0.60 -19.94 -10.28
CA GLN A 327 -0.39 -20.77 -9.62
C GLN A 327 -0.27 -22.22 -10.08
N ILE A 328 -0.46 -23.15 -9.15
CA ILE A 328 -0.56 -24.58 -9.42
C ILE A 328 -1.81 -25.18 -8.78
N ASP A 329 -2.37 -26.17 -9.45
CA ASP A 329 -3.54 -26.93 -8.96
C ASP A 329 -3.09 -28.16 -8.15
N VAL A 330 -2.42 -27.89 -7.04
CA VAL A 330 -1.87 -28.88 -6.09
C VAL A 330 -2.31 -28.48 -4.68
N SER A 331 -2.57 -29.45 -3.80
CA SER A 331 -3.02 -29.15 -2.44
C SER A 331 -1.94 -28.42 -1.62
N PHE A 332 -2.36 -27.57 -0.69
CA PHE A 332 -1.46 -26.80 0.18
C PHE A 332 -0.50 -27.70 0.96
N LYS A 333 -1.03 -28.81 1.50
CA LYS A 333 -0.25 -29.79 2.25
C LYS A 333 0.83 -30.45 1.40
N GLU A 334 0.52 -30.77 0.15
CA GLU A 334 1.49 -31.39 -0.76
C GLU A 334 2.58 -30.39 -1.17
N VAL A 335 2.22 -29.14 -1.44
CA VAL A 335 3.21 -28.08 -1.71
C VAL A 335 4.14 -27.89 -0.52
N LEU A 336 3.62 -27.83 0.70
CA LEU A 336 4.45 -27.76 1.91
C LEU A 336 5.43 -28.94 2.01
N SER A 337 4.97 -30.17 1.79
CA SER A 337 5.84 -31.37 1.84
C SER A 337 6.98 -31.25 0.84
N ARG A 338 6.67 -30.86 -0.41
CA ARG A 338 7.67 -30.70 -1.48
C ARG A 338 8.67 -29.59 -1.16
N ILE A 339 8.24 -28.47 -0.56
CA ILE A 339 9.14 -27.37 -0.16
C ILE A 339 10.08 -27.85 0.95
N VAL A 340 9.55 -28.54 1.97
CA VAL A 340 10.36 -29.06 3.08
C VAL A 340 11.37 -30.11 2.58
N GLU A 341 10.97 -31.00 1.67
CA GLU A 341 11.87 -31.96 1.02
C GLU A 341 12.96 -31.26 0.18
N LEU A 342 12.61 -30.18 -0.52
CA LEU A 342 13.56 -29.39 -1.32
C LEU A 342 14.54 -28.60 -0.45
N ALA A 343 14.11 -28.15 0.73
CA ALA A 343 14.92 -27.33 1.62
C ALA A 343 16.11 -28.10 2.20
N ASP A 344 15.97 -29.40 2.48
CA ASP A 344 17.04 -30.26 3.00
C ASP A 344 17.93 -29.56 4.08
N ASN A 345 19.18 -29.25 3.75
CA ASN A 345 20.14 -28.61 4.66
C ASN A 345 20.03 -27.07 4.72
N ASP A 346 19.22 -26.45 3.87
CA ASP A 346 18.95 -25.01 3.85
C ASP A 346 17.88 -24.62 4.88
N LEU A 347 17.04 -25.55 5.35
CA LEU A 347 16.04 -25.29 6.39
C LEU A 347 16.70 -25.15 7.78
N LEU A 348 16.50 -24.00 8.40
CA LEU A 348 17.03 -23.67 9.73
C LEU A 348 15.97 -23.84 10.82
N GLU A 349 14.73 -23.41 10.56
CA GLU A 349 13.63 -23.47 11.52
C GLU A 349 12.29 -23.62 10.80
N GLN A 350 11.35 -24.33 11.43
CA GLN A 350 9.95 -24.37 11.02
C GLN A 350 9.05 -23.97 12.19
N GLN A 351 8.20 -22.96 11.97
CA GLN A 351 7.17 -22.51 12.90
C GLN A 351 5.78 -22.74 12.30
N ASN A 352 4.85 -23.27 13.11
CA ASN A 352 3.46 -23.49 12.71
C ASN A 352 2.53 -22.54 13.50
N PHE A 353 1.44 -22.08 12.88
CA PHE A 353 0.48 -21.13 13.46
C PHE A 353 -0.93 -21.73 13.63
#